data_AF-A0A132AFR4-F1
#
_entry.id   AF-A0A132AFR4-F1
#
_cell.length_a   1.000
_cell.length_b   1.000
_cell.length_c   1.000
_cell.angle_alpha   90.00
_cell.angle_beta   90.00
_cell.angle_gamma   90.00
#
_symmetry.space_group_name_H-M   'P 1'
#
loop_
_entity.id
_entity.type
_entity.pdbx_description
1 polymer ?
#
loop_
_entity_poly.entity_id
_entity_poly.type
_entity_poly.pdbx_seq_one_letter_code
_entity_poly.pdbx_strand_id
1 'polypeptide(L)'
;MLGDDEKYSSTLTGLMNAADYYGLEELRRACIGFVTCCITVDTVNSILASAERYIQYKCTKSLVQRVLEFVDKHGNEVLSLGSFALLPEHVVRLILSREELKADELTKFQAALHWSQRSCDASCGTLDLRDVIANFLECIEFYKIPASILMREVHPLGVVPDYVIMNALAFQADPSSVDIRKVESPNRFRRMTLPHAFNVAESDLIHLKHTANFWAERAEAAAAAASNQFKDNGKDKKEKSSRIGLRRASKPFKRSKTLMESS
;
A
#
# COMPACT_ATOMS: atom_id res chain seq x y z
N MET A 1 14.48 -9.81 -17.54
CA MET A 1 15.27 -8.58 -17.35
C MET A 1 14.55 -7.58 -16.43
N LEU A 2 13.88 -8.04 -15.36
CA LEU A 2 13.12 -7.20 -14.41
C LEU A 2 13.84 -6.96 -13.08
N GLY A 3 15.04 -7.54 -12.90
CA GLY A 3 15.71 -7.59 -11.59
C GLY A 3 16.57 -6.38 -11.24
N ASP A 4 17.04 -5.62 -12.23
CA ASP A 4 17.98 -4.52 -11.99
C ASP A 4 17.26 -3.20 -11.65
N ASP A 5 16.12 -2.91 -12.28
CA ASP A 5 15.34 -1.68 -12.04
C ASP A 5 14.67 -1.66 -10.66
N GLU A 6 14.15 -2.81 -10.20
CA GLU A 6 13.57 -2.94 -8.86
C GLU A 6 14.63 -2.71 -7.77
N LYS A 7 15.83 -3.26 -7.97
CA LYS A 7 16.95 -3.11 -7.05
C LYS A 7 17.49 -1.69 -7.04
N TYR A 8 17.50 -1.02 -8.19
CA TYR A 8 17.93 0.37 -8.31
C TYR A 8 16.98 1.33 -7.57
N SER A 9 15.67 1.19 -7.82
CA SER A 9 14.62 1.97 -7.15
C SER A 9 14.66 1.84 -5.62
N SER A 10 14.81 0.59 -5.13
CA SER A 10 14.90 0.33 -3.69
C SER A 10 16.19 0.89 -3.07
N THR A 11 17.31 0.81 -3.79
CA THR A 11 18.61 1.29 -3.30
C THR A 11 18.61 2.82 -3.22
N LEU A 12 18.05 3.48 -4.24
CA LEU A 12 17.93 4.94 -4.28
C LEU A 12 17.03 5.48 -3.16
N THR A 13 15.88 4.84 -2.92
CA THR A 13 14.98 5.20 -1.82
C THR A 13 15.65 5.00 -0.45
N GLY A 14 16.39 3.90 -0.27
CA GLY A 14 17.18 3.65 0.94
C GLY A 14 18.29 4.69 1.16
N LEU A 15 19.04 5.04 0.10
CA LEU A 15 20.11 6.04 0.14
C LEU A 15 19.57 7.43 0.48
N MET A 16 18.46 7.83 -0.12
CA MET A 16 17.79 9.10 0.19
C MET A 16 17.43 9.20 1.68
N ASN A 17 16.86 8.13 2.25
CA ASN A 17 16.47 8.12 3.66
C ASN A 17 17.65 8.04 4.62
N ALA A 18 18.73 7.34 4.25
CA ALA A 18 19.97 7.35 5.03
C ALA A 18 20.61 8.75 5.05
N ALA A 19 20.65 9.44 3.90
CA ALA A 19 21.16 10.81 3.82
C ALA A 19 20.36 11.78 4.71
N ASP A 20 19.04 11.64 4.75
CA ASP A 20 18.16 12.40 5.65
C ASP A 20 18.42 12.06 7.13
N TYR A 21 18.54 10.78 7.47
CA TYR A 21 18.77 10.32 8.84
C TYR A 21 20.12 10.79 9.42
N TYR A 22 21.17 10.80 8.60
CA TYR A 22 22.51 11.26 9.02
C TYR A 22 22.76 12.76 8.81
N GLY A 23 21.78 13.52 8.33
CA GLY A 23 21.90 14.97 8.12
C GLY A 23 22.86 15.37 6.99
N LEU A 24 23.04 14.51 5.98
CA LEU A 24 23.91 14.75 4.83
C LEU A 24 23.16 15.58 3.76
N GLU A 25 23.00 16.88 4.00
CA GLU A 25 22.12 17.75 3.19
C GLU A 25 22.48 17.82 1.70
N GLU A 26 23.76 17.84 1.32
CA GLU A 26 24.17 17.87 -0.09
C GLU A 26 23.83 16.56 -0.81
N LEU A 27 24.08 15.41 -0.15
CA LEU A 27 23.72 14.11 -0.68
C LEU A 27 22.20 13.96 -0.79
N ARG A 28 21.48 14.38 0.25
CA ARG A 28 20.01 14.40 0.28
C ARG A 28 19.45 15.23 -0.87
N ARG A 29 19.98 16.43 -1.11
CA ARG A 29 19.55 17.30 -2.22
C ARG A 29 19.82 16.66 -3.59
N ALA A 30 21.00 16.07 -3.77
CA ALA A 30 21.34 15.34 -5.00
C ALA A 30 20.40 14.14 -5.24
N CYS A 31 20.13 13.34 -4.19
CA CYS A 31 19.20 12.22 -4.25
C CYS A 31 17.78 12.67 -4.60
N ILE A 32 17.26 13.73 -3.98
CA ILE A 32 15.90 14.25 -4.30
C ILE A 32 15.81 14.72 -5.75
N GLY A 33 16.83 15.43 -6.24
CA GLY A 33 16.89 15.86 -7.65
C GLY A 33 16.91 14.66 -8.60
N PHE A 34 17.76 13.68 -8.33
CA PHE A 34 17.91 12.49 -9.14
C PHE A 34 16.66 11.60 -9.15
N VAL A 35 16.06 11.36 -7.97
CA VAL A 35 14.80 10.61 -7.84
C VAL A 35 13.69 11.25 -8.66
N THR A 36 13.60 12.59 -8.67
CA THR A 36 12.58 13.31 -9.43
C THR A 36 12.73 13.08 -10.94
N CYS A 37 13.97 12.98 -11.46
CA CYS A 37 14.23 12.61 -12.85
C CYS A 37 13.91 11.14 -13.16
N CYS A 38 13.90 10.28 -12.14
CA CYS A 38 13.58 8.86 -12.29
C CYS A 38 12.07 8.57 -12.27
N ILE A 39 11.20 9.56 -12.05
CA ILE A 39 9.75 9.36 -12.07
C ILE A 39 9.31 9.29 -13.54
N THR A 40 9.15 8.07 -14.04
CA THR A 40 8.71 7.77 -15.40
C THR A 40 7.65 6.67 -15.35
N VAL A 41 6.93 6.46 -16.45
CA VAL A 41 5.85 5.45 -16.55
C VAL A 41 6.36 4.06 -16.16
N ASP A 42 7.55 3.67 -16.60
CA ASP A 42 8.11 2.33 -16.35
C ASP A 42 8.61 2.11 -14.92
N THR A 43 9.05 3.18 -14.25
CA THR A 43 9.70 3.12 -12.93
C THR A 43 8.76 3.40 -11.77
N VAL A 44 7.62 4.05 -12.03
CA VAL A 44 6.69 4.56 -11.00
C VAL A 44 6.19 3.45 -10.05
N ASN A 45 5.82 2.29 -10.61
CA ASN A 45 5.31 1.15 -9.85
C ASN A 45 6.40 0.57 -8.95
N SER A 46 7.64 0.47 -9.45
CA SER A 46 8.80 0.00 -8.66
C SER A 46 9.19 0.99 -7.56
N ILE A 47 9.03 2.30 -7.79
CA ILE A 47 9.26 3.33 -6.76
C ILE A 47 8.21 3.18 -5.66
N LEU A 48 6.92 3.10 -6.01
CA LEU A 48 5.84 2.92 -5.03
C LEU A 48 5.99 1.63 -4.20
N ALA A 49 6.30 0.51 -4.85
CA ALA A 49 6.54 -0.76 -4.16
C ALA A 49 7.69 -0.65 -3.15
N SER A 50 8.80 0.01 -3.52
CA SER A 50 9.96 0.14 -2.64
C SER A 50 9.75 1.13 -1.49
N ALA A 51 8.91 2.15 -1.69
CA ALA A 51 8.66 3.22 -0.72
C ALA A 51 7.92 2.76 0.54
N GLU A 52 7.15 1.66 0.46
CA GLU A 52 6.45 1.07 1.59
C GLU A 52 7.39 0.80 2.78
N ARG A 53 8.60 0.30 2.49
CA ARG A 53 9.60 -0.05 3.52
C ARG A 53 10.17 1.15 4.29
N TYR A 54 9.96 2.37 3.79
CA TYR A 54 10.58 3.59 4.32
C TYR A 54 9.57 4.68 4.66
N ILE A 55 8.30 4.31 4.83
CA ILE A 55 7.20 5.27 4.92
C ILE A 55 7.22 6.16 6.18
N GLN A 56 7.97 5.75 7.19
CA GLN A 56 8.22 6.50 8.42
C GLN A 56 9.07 7.77 8.20
N TYR A 57 9.86 7.83 7.14
CA TYR A 57 10.76 8.94 6.85
C TYR A 57 10.05 10.09 6.13
N LYS A 58 10.36 11.33 6.52
CA LYS A 58 9.73 12.54 5.95
C LYS A 58 9.99 12.66 4.44
N CYS A 59 11.21 12.36 4.00
CA CYS A 59 11.58 12.41 2.58
C CYS A 59 10.82 11.40 1.72
N THR A 60 10.58 10.18 2.23
CA THR A 60 9.74 9.19 1.53
C THR A 60 8.32 9.69 1.33
N LYS A 61 7.72 10.34 2.33
CA LYS A 61 6.34 10.83 2.22
C LYS A 61 6.18 11.87 1.12
N SER A 62 7.11 12.83 1.02
CA SER A 62 7.11 13.82 -0.07
C SER A 62 7.38 13.18 -1.45
N LEU A 63 8.19 12.12 -1.49
CA LEU A 63 8.43 11.37 -2.72
C LEU A 63 7.16 10.66 -3.18
N VAL A 64 6.52 9.88 -2.30
CA VAL A 64 5.28 9.14 -2.61
C VAL A 64 4.20 10.08 -3.12
N GLN A 65 4.05 11.26 -2.50
CA GLN A 65 3.10 12.26 -2.97
C GLN A 65 3.38 12.69 -4.43
N ARG A 66 4.64 13.05 -4.74
CA ARG A 66 5.03 13.45 -6.11
C ARG A 66 4.84 12.32 -7.12
N VAL A 67 5.11 11.09 -6.72
CA VAL A 67 4.93 9.90 -7.54
C VAL A 67 3.44 9.67 -7.82
N LEU A 68 2.57 9.80 -6.82
CA LEU A 68 1.12 9.68 -7.00
C LEU A 68 0.55 10.80 -7.89
N GLU A 69 1.03 12.04 -7.74
CA GLU A 69 0.65 13.15 -8.65
C GLU A 69 1.06 12.89 -10.11
N PHE A 70 2.15 12.15 -10.33
CA PHE A 70 2.54 11.69 -11.66
C PHE A 70 1.61 10.59 -12.17
N VAL A 71 1.30 9.59 -11.33
CA VAL A 71 0.34 8.51 -11.66
C VAL A 71 -1.01 9.11 -12.04
N ASP A 72 -1.49 10.13 -11.32
CA ASP A 72 -2.77 10.77 -11.59
C ASP A 72 -2.85 11.35 -13.01
N LYS A 73 -1.72 11.84 -13.55
CA LYS A 73 -1.64 12.43 -14.89
C LYS A 73 -1.49 11.38 -15.99
N HIS A 74 -0.85 10.25 -15.68
CA HIS A 74 -0.50 9.17 -16.62
C HIS A 74 -1.25 7.87 -16.32
N GLY A 75 -2.45 7.96 -15.74
CA GLY A 75 -3.15 6.82 -15.13
C GLY A 75 -3.34 5.65 -16.08
N ASN A 76 -3.84 5.91 -17.30
CA ASN A 76 -4.05 4.84 -18.30
C ASN A 76 -2.75 4.08 -18.65
N GLU A 77 -1.65 4.79 -18.87
CA GLU A 77 -0.37 4.18 -19.21
C GLU A 77 0.15 3.34 -18.05
N VAL A 78 0.16 3.90 -16.84
CA VAL A 78 0.69 3.23 -15.63
C VAL A 78 -0.13 2.00 -15.24
N LEU A 79 -1.46 2.09 -15.30
CA LEU A 79 -2.37 0.98 -14.97
C LEU A 79 -2.29 -0.17 -15.97
N SER A 80 -1.94 0.11 -17.23
CA SER A 80 -1.79 -0.90 -18.28
C SER A 80 -0.49 -1.72 -18.17
N LEU A 81 0.47 -1.26 -17.37
CA LEU A 81 1.75 -1.96 -17.19
C LEU A 81 1.59 -3.23 -16.36
N GLY A 82 2.27 -4.30 -16.78
CA GLY A 82 2.35 -5.53 -15.99
C GLY A 82 3.03 -5.34 -14.62
N SER A 83 3.87 -4.31 -14.46
CA SER A 83 4.49 -3.97 -13.18
C SER A 83 3.47 -3.49 -12.14
N PHE A 84 2.31 -3.00 -12.56
CA PHE A 84 1.22 -2.60 -11.66
C PHE A 84 0.68 -3.81 -10.87
N ALA A 85 0.61 -4.99 -11.51
CA ALA A 85 0.16 -6.22 -10.86
C ALA A 85 1.11 -6.72 -9.75
N LEU A 86 2.32 -6.14 -9.63
CA LEU A 86 3.30 -6.45 -8.59
C LEU A 86 3.16 -5.57 -7.35
N LEU A 87 2.33 -4.53 -7.41
CA LEU A 87 2.11 -3.65 -6.28
C LEU A 87 1.38 -4.37 -5.14
N PRO A 88 1.62 -4.00 -3.87
CA PRO A 88 0.82 -4.49 -2.76
C PRO A 88 -0.66 -4.07 -2.89
N GLU A 89 -1.57 -4.91 -2.41
CA GLU A 89 -3.03 -4.71 -2.49
C GLU A 89 -3.48 -3.31 -2.04
N HIS A 90 -2.92 -2.83 -0.94
CA HIS A 90 -3.29 -1.54 -0.37
C HIS A 90 -2.83 -0.35 -1.22
N VAL A 91 -1.71 -0.49 -1.94
CA VAL A 91 -1.22 0.54 -2.88
C VAL A 91 -2.13 0.59 -4.09
N VAL A 92 -2.53 -0.57 -4.61
CA VAL A 92 -3.50 -0.65 -5.72
C VAL A 92 -4.82 -0.01 -5.33
N ARG A 93 -5.36 -0.37 -4.16
CA ARG A 93 -6.58 0.26 -3.63
C ARG A 93 -6.42 1.77 -3.48
N LEU A 94 -5.27 2.23 -2.95
CA LEU A 94 -4.97 3.65 -2.80
C LEU A 94 -5.02 4.37 -4.14
N ILE A 95 -4.37 3.82 -5.18
CA ILE A 95 -4.32 4.44 -6.52
C ILE A 95 -5.72 4.48 -7.14
N LEU A 96 -6.42 3.34 -7.17
CA LEU A 96 -7.74 3.24 -7.82
C LEU A 96 -8.82 4.10 -7.14
N SER A 97 -8.69 4.36 -5.84
CA SER A 97 -9.64 5.20 -5.09
C SER A 97 -9.43 6.71 -5.24
N ARG A 98 -8.40 7.15 -5.98
CA ARG A 98 -8.11 8.59 -6.18
C ARG A 98 -9.08 9.20 -7.18
N GLU A 99 -9.63 10.35 -6.83
CA GLU A 99 -10.55 11.10 -7.68
C GLU A 99 -9.80 11.85 -8.79
N GLU A 100 -8.55 12.23 -8.54
CA GLU A 100 -7.69 12.95 -9.48
C GLU A 100 -7.09 12.05 -10.58
N LEU A 101 -7.25 10.73 -10.45
CA LEU A 101 -6.67 9.75 -11.36
C LEU A 101 -7.32 9.83 -12.75
N LYS A 102 -6.55 10.30 -13.74
CA LYS A 102 -6.96 10.35 -15.15
C LYS A 102 -6.76 8.98 -15.81
N ALA A 103 -7.73 8.10 -15.59
CA ALA A 103 -7.81 6.80 -16.23
C ALA A 103 -9.25 6.46 -16.58
N ASP A 104 -9.43 5.72 -17.67
CA ASP A 104 -10.73 5.21 -18.06
C ASP A 104 -11.20 4.13 -17.06
N GLU A 105 -12.50 4.11 -16.75
CA GLU A 105 -13.06 3.14 -15.81
C GLU A 105 -12.86 1.69 -16.27
N LEU A 106 -12.81 1.46 -17.59
CA LEU A 106 -12.45 0.17 -18.16
C LEU A 106 -11.00 -0.22 -17.83
N THR A 107 -10.06 0.71 -17.95
CA THR A 107 -8.64 0.47 -17.61
C THR A 107 -8.48 0.19 -16.12
N LYS A 108 -9.21 0.90 -15.25
CA LYS A 108 -9.24 0.61 -13.80
C LYS A 108 -9.73 -0.81 -13.52
N PHE A 109 -10.82 -1.23 -14.19
CA PHE A 109 -11.33 -2.60 -14.07
C PHE A 109 -10.32 -3.65 -14.55
N GLN A 110 -9.72 -3.45 -15.72
CA GLN A 110 -8.72 -4.37 -16.26
C GLN A 110 -7.48 -4.49 -15.36
N ALA A 111 -7.01 -3.36 -14.83
CA ALA A 111 -5.88 -3.34 -13.89
C ALA A 111 -6.21 -4.08 -12.58
N ALA A 112 -7.41 -3.86 -12.03
CA ALA A 112 -7.88 -4.58 -10.84
C ALA A 112 -8.03 -6.09 -11.09
N LEU A 113 -8.53 -6.47 -12.27
CA LEU A 113 -8.66 -7.87 -12.68
C LEU A 113 -7.30 -8.55 -12.82
N HIS A 114 -6.36 -7.93 -13.56
CA HIS A 114 -5.00 -8.46 -13.73
C HIS A 114 -4.27 -8.59 -12.39
N TRP A 115 -4.40 -7.61 -11.51
CA TRP A 115 -3.82 -7.68 -10.17
C TRP A 115 -4.43 -8.83 -9.35
N SER A 116 -5.76 -9.01 -9.42
CA SER A 116 -6.47 -10.06 -8.68
C SER A 116 -6.10 -11.46 -9.16
N GLN A 117 -6.01 -11.66 -10.49
CA GLN A 117 -5.54 -12.91 -11.10
C GLN A 117 -4.13 -13.26 -10.63
N ARG A 118 -3.20 -12.29 -10.71
CA ARG A 118 -1.82 -12.47 -10.28
C ARG A 118 -1.70 -12.82 -8.79
N SER A 119 -2.58 -12.26 -7.96
CA SER A 119 -2.63 -12.49 -6.52
C SER A 119 -3.21 -13.88 -6.18
N CYS A 120 -4.21 -14.34 -6.92
CA CYS A 120 -4.71 -15.71 -6.83
C CYS A 120 -3.63 -16.73 -7.22
N ASP A 121 -2.88 -16.46 -8.30
CA ASP A 121 -1.76 -17.29 -8.74
C ASP A 121 -0.65 -17.37 -7.67
N ALA A 122 -0.32 -16.24 -7.05
CA ALA A 122 0.66 -16.17 -5.97
C ALA A 122 0.22 -16.94 -4.70
N SER A 123 -1.10 -17.03 -4.47
CA SER A 123 -1.72 -17.68 -3.31
C SER A 123 -2.06 -19.17 -3.55
N CYS A 124 -1.53 -19.76 -4.62
CA CYS A 124 -1.71 -21.17 -5.00
C CYS A 124 -3.20 -21.60 -5.09
N GLY A 125 -4.08 -20.69 -5.52
CA GLY A 125 -5.51 -21.00 -5.76
C GLY A 125 -6.38 -21.12 -4.51
N THR A 126 -5.92 -20.65 -3.34
CA THR A 126 -6.70 -20.71 -2.09
C THR A 126 -7.83 -19.67 -2.03
N LEU A 127 -7.70 -18.57 -2.79
CA LEU A 127 -8.63 -17.45 -2.78
C LEU A 127 -9.46 -17.42 -4.07
N ASP A 128 -10.77 -17.21 -3.94
CA ASP A 128 -11.66 -17.02 -5.07
C ASP A 128 -11.43 -15.65 -5.71
N LEU A 129 -11.32 -15.61 -7.04
CA LEU A 129 -11.04 -14.39 -7.80
C LEU A 129 -12.11 -13.32 -7.54
N ARG A 130 -13.37 -13.75 -7.43
CA ARG A 130 -14.51 -12.86 -7.16
C ARG A 130 -14.37 -12.13 -5.81
N ASP A 131 -13.86 -12.81 -4.79
CA ASP A 131 -13.69 -12.23 -3.46
C ASP A 131 -12.50 -11.27 -3.42
N VAL A 132 -11.43 -11.58 -4.17
CA VAL A 132 -10.25 -10.71 -4.28
C VAL A 132 -10.58 -9.42 -5.02
N ILE A 133 -11.23 -9.51 -6.18
CA ILE A 133 -11.57 -8.34 -7.01
C ILE A 133 -12.67 -7.47 -6.38
N ALA A 134 -13.56 -8.05 -5.57
CA ALA A 134 -14.60 -7.33 -4.84
C ALA A 134 -14.04 -6.14 -4.03
N ASN A 135 -12.79 -6.25 -3.55
CA ASN A 135 -12.08 -5.19 -2.83
C ASN A 135 -11.84 -3.91 -3.63
N PHE A 136 -11.96 -3.96 -4.96
CA PHE A 136 -11.69 -2.86 -5.87
C PHE A 136 -12.92 -2.42 -6.67
N LEU A 137 -14.00 -3.21 -6.69
CA LEU A 137 -15.20 -2.90 -7.48
C LEU A 137 -15.84 -1.56 -7.05
N GLU A 138 -15.75 -1.22 -5.76
CA GLU A 138 -16.27 0.06 -5.23
C GLU A 138 -15.48 1.28 -5.73
N CYS A 139 -14.24 1.08 -6.21
CA CYS A 139 -13.40 2.14 -6.76
C CYS A 139 -13.72 2.43 -8.24
N ILE A 140 -14.58 1.64 -8.87
CA ILE A 140 -14.84 1.67 -10.32
C ILE A 140 -16.27 2.12 -10.58
N GLU A 141 -16.41 3.14 -11.41
CA GLU A 141 -17.70 3.69 -11.80
C GLU A 141 -18.21 3.01 -13.08
N PHE A 142 -18.76 1.81 -12.94
CA PHE A 142 -19.23 0.98 -14.06
C PHE A 142 -20.20 1.71 -15.00
N TYR A 143 -20.99 2.66 -14.50
CA TYR A 143 -21.91 3.43 -15.33
C TYR A 143 -21.22 4.30 -16.40
N LYS A 144 -19.92 4.60 -16.25
CA LYS A 144 -19.13 5.31 -17.26
C LYS A 144 -18.54 4.38 -18.33
N ILE A 145 -18.56 3.06 -18.13
CA ILE A 145 -18.11 2.08 -19.12
C ILE A 145 -19.24 1.86 -20.14
N PRO A 146 -18.98 1.94 -21.46
CA PRO A 146 -20.02 1.72 -22.47
C PRO A 146 -20.75 0.38 -22.30
N ALA A 147 -22.10 0.38 -22.39
CA ALA A 147 -22.94 -0.82 -22.27
C ALA A 147 -22.50 -1.99 -23.15
N SER A 148 -22.03 -1.71 -24.37
CA SER A 148 -21.53 -2.73 -25.30
C SER A 148 -20.32 -3.48 -24.75
N ILE A 149 -19.41 -2.77 -24.08
CA ILE A 149 -18.21 -3.34 -23.46
C ILE A 149 -18.59 -4.04 -22.15
N LEU A 150 -19.47 -3.44 -21.34
CA LEU A 150 -19.97 -4.08 -20.12
C LEU A 150 -20.56 -5.46 -20.41
N MET A 151 -21.44 -5.57 -21.41
CA MET A 151 -22.12 -6.84 -21.71
C MET A 151 -21.24 -7.86 -22.43
N ARG A 152 -20.28 -7.41 -23.23
CA ARG A 152 -19.43 -8.30 -24.03
C ARG A 152 -18.15 -8.75 -23.32
N GLU A 153 -17.58 -7.89 -22.47
CA GLU A 153 -16.26 -8.10 -21.88
C GLU A 153 -16.31 -8.21 -20.36
N VAL A 154 -17.15 -7.45 -19.66
CA VAL A 154 -17.18 -7.43 -18.18
C VAL A 154 -18.13 -8.49 -17.62
N HIS A 155 -19.38 -8.55 -18.11
CA HIS A 155 -20.42 -9.47 -17.65
C HIS A 155 -20.03 -10.96 -17.80
N PRO A 156 -19.48 -11.42 -18.94
CA PRO A 156 -19.16 -12.85 -19.12
C PRO A 156 -18.09 -13.38 -18.16
N LEU A 157 -17.31 -12.49 -17.53
CA LEU A 157 -16.28 -12.88 -16.56
C LEU A 157 -16.89 -13.35 -15.23
N GLY A 158 -18.13 -12.99 -14.91
CA GLY A 158 -18.82 -13.39 -13.67
C GLY A 158 -18.18 -12.86 -12.37
N VAL A 159 -17.22 -11.94 -12.49
CA VAL A 159 -16.49 -11.35 -11.35
C VAL A 159 -17.21 -10.16 -10.72
N VAL A 160 -18.03 -9.46 -11.50
CA VAL A 160 -18.85 -8.35 -11.03
C VAL A 160 -20.27 -8.85 -10.78
N PRO A 161 -20.88 -8.61 -9.61
CA PRO A 161 -22.25 -9.03 -9.35
C PRO A 161 -23.26 -8.41 -10.32
N ASP A 162 -24.24 -9.21 -10.77
CA ASP A 162 -25.22 -8.80 -11.77
C ASP A 162 -25.99 -7.53 -11.40
N TYR A 163 -26.29 -7.34 -10.11
CA TYR A 163 -27.00 -6.14 -9.64
C TYR A 163 -26.19 -4.85 -9.88
N VAL A 164 -24.86 -4.90 -9.83
CA VAL A 164 -23.99 -3.74 -10.12
C VAL A 164 -24.06 -3.40 -11.61
N ILE A 165 -23.99 -4.42 -12.47
CA ILE A 165 -24.08 -4.25 -13.93
C ILE A 165 -25.46 -3.73 -14.31
N MET A 166 -26.53 -4.33 -13.78
CA MET A 166 -27.91 -3.89 -14.02
C MET A 166 -28.14 -2.44 -13.57
N ASN A 167 -27.63 -2.04 -12.40
CA ASN A 167 -27.72 -0.66 -11.93
C ASN A 167 -26.93 0.31 -12.83
N ALA A 168 -25.75 -0.08 -13.30
CA ALA A 168 -24.96 0.73 -14.22
C ALA A 168 -25.68 0.93 -15.57
N LEU A 169 -26.28 -0.12 -16.12
CA LEU A 169 -27.07 -0.05 -17.35
C LEU A 169 -28.34 0.78 -17.17
N ALA A 170 -29.03 0.64 -16.04
CA ALA A 170 -30.19 1.45 -15.71
C ALA A 170 -29.82 2.94 -15.65
N PHE A 171 -28.70 3.28 -14.99
CA PHE A 171 -28.21 4.66 -14.94
C PHE A 171 -27.88 5.23 -16.32
N GLN A 172 -27.31 4.42 -17.22
CA GLN A 172 -27.01 4.82 -18.60
C GLN A 172 -28.27 5.07 -19.44
N ALA A 173 -29.35 4.33 -19.18
CA ALA A 173 -30.63 4.48 -19.87
C ALA A 173 -31.44 5.67 -19.34
N ASP A 174 -31.48 5.83 -18.01
CA ASP A 174 -32.15 6.93 -17.32
C ASP A 174 -31.45 7.23 -15.98
N PRO A 175 -30.72 8.36 -15.87
CA PRO A 175 -30.06 8.75 -14.61
C PRO A 175 -31.02 8.99 -13.44
N SER A 176 -32.32 9.21 -13.69
CA SER A 176 -33.32 9.44 -12.65
C SER A 176 -33.88 8.16 -12.03
N SER A 177 -33.64 7.00 -12.67
CA SER A 177 -34.22 5.71 -12.25
C SER A 177 -33.45 5.03 -11.12
N VAL A 178 -32.27 5.54 -10.73
CA VAL A 178 -31.37 4.90 -9.77
C VAL A 178 -30.68 5.91 -8.87
N ASP A 179 -30.75 5.68 -7.56
CA ASP A 179 -30.10 6.50 -6.54
C ASP A 179 -28.70 5.93 -6.28
N ILE A 180 -27.68 6.43 -6.98
CA ILE A 180 -26.29 5.94 -6.90
C ILE A 180 -25.79 5.87 -5.44
N ARG A 181 -26.26 6.80 -4.59
CA ARG A 181 -25.89 6.89 -3.17
C ARG A 181 -26.45 5.78 -2.29
N LYS A 182 -27.46 5.02 -2.76
CA LYS A 182 -28.04 3.87 -2.05
C LYS A 182 -27.43 2.53 -2.47
N VAL A 183 -26.70 2.51 -3.60
CA VAL A 183 -25.99 1.34 -4.11
C VAL A 183 -24.55 1.29 -3.56
N GLU A 184 -24.00 2.44 -3.15
CA GLU A 184 -22.78 2.53 -2.34
C GLU A 184 -23.00 1.83 -0.98
N SER A 185 -22.36 0.68 -0.77
CA SER A 185 -22.37 -0.04 0.53
C SER A 185 -21.76 0.81 1.66
N PRO A 186 -22.06 0.51 2.94
CA PRO A 186 -21.68 1.35 4.09
C PRO A 186 -20.16 1.48 4.31
N ASN A 187 -19.34 0.68 3.61
CA ASN A 187 -17.89 0.72 3.63
C ASN A 187 -17.34 1.88 2.79
N ARG A 188 -17.92 3.07 2.96
CA ARG A 188 -17.24 4.32 2.65
C ARG A 188 -16.08 4.47 3.64
N PHE A 189 -15.01 3.69 3.46
CA PHE A 189 -13.68 4.12 3.85
C PHE A 189 -13.54 5.48 3.21
N ARG A 190 -13.63 6.51 4.07
CA ARG A 190 -13.67 7.94 3.74
C ARG A 190 -13.12 8.19 2.34
N ARG A 191 -13.98 8.50 1.36
CA ARG A 191 -13.57 9.12 0.09
C ARG A 191 -12.60 10.23 0.48
N MET A 192 -11.32 9.99 0.23
CA MET A 192 -10.25 10.90 0.63
C MET A 192 -10.18 11.98 -0.44
N THR A 193 -11.10 12.92 -0.36
CA THR A 193 -11.06 14.13 -1.19
C THR A 193 -9.87 14.98 -0.74
N LEU A 194 -8.90 15.21 -1.63
CA LEU A 194 -7.95 16.32 -1.46
C LEU A 194 -8.65 17.61 -1.93
N PRO A 195 -8.86 18.63 -1.07
CA PRO A 195 -9.25 19.95 -1.58
C PRO A 195 -8.09 20.59 -2.33
N HIS A 196 -8.33 20.95 -3.58
CA HIS A 196 -7.41 21.73 -4.42
C HIS A 196 -7.44 23.20 -3.97
N ALA A 197 -6.38 23.67 -3.32
CA ALA A 197 -6.13 25.10 -3.15
C ALA A 197 -4.64 25.39 -3.09
N PHE A 198 -4.12 26.01 -4.15
CA PHE A 198 -2.81 26.64 -4.16
C PHE A 198 -2.74 27.73 -3.09
N ASN A 199 -1.86 27.56 -2.10
CA ASN A 199 -1.02 28.63 -1.58
C ASN A 199 0.17 28.02 -0.80
N VAL A 200 1.36 28.42 -1.24
CA VAL A 200 2.67 27.93 -0.83
C VAL A 200 2.99 28.48 0.57
N ALA A 201 2.97 27.61 1.59
CA ALA A 201 3.80 27.66 2.83
C ALA A 201 3.21 26.85 3.99
N GLU A 202 1.91 26.50 3.99
CA GLU A 202 1.25 25.94 5.20
C GLU A 202 0.33 24.73 4.93
N SER A 203 -0.04 24.49 3.66
CA SER A 203 -0.93 23.37 3.25
C SER A 203 -0.26 21.99 3.20
N ASP A 204 1.07 21.93 3.26
CA ASP A 204 1.85 20.67 3.21
C ASP A 204 1.59 19.76 4.42
N LEU A 205 1.00 20.26 5.51
CA LEU A 205 0.82 19.49 6.74
C LEU A 205 -0.47 18.66 6.75
N ILE A 206 -1.51 19.06 6.00
CA ILE A 206 -2.84 18.41 6.06
C ILE A 206 -2.92 17.25 5.05
N HIS A 207 -2.41 17.44 3.84
CA HIS A 207 -2.37 16.40 2.79
C HIS A 207 -1.34 15.30 3.10
N LEU A 208 -0.20 15.70 3.67
CA LEU A 208 0.78 14.77 4.20
C LEU A 208 0.21 14.01 5.40
N LYS A 209 -0.63 14.62 6.25
CA LYS A 209 -1.28 13.93 7.37
C LYS A 209 -2.22 12.83 6.89
N HIS A 210 -3.09 13.04 5.91
CA HIS A 210 -4.07 12.01 5.54
C HIS A 210 -3.43 10.78 4.87
N THR A 211 -2.52 11.03 3.92
CA THR A 211 -1.73 9.97 3.30
C THR A 211 -0.83 9.32 4.37
N ALA A 212 -0.09 10.11 5.15
CA ALA A 212 0.76 9.56 6.21
C ALA A 212 -0.01 8.90 7.36
N ASN A 213 -1.29 9.22 7.61
CA ASN A 213 -2.09 8.57 8.64
C ASN A 213 -2.52 7.18 8.16
N PHE A 214 -2.95 7.05 6.90
CA PHE A 214 -3.23 5.74 6.28
C PHE A 214 -1.98 4.84 6.30
N TRP A 215 -0.82 5.42 5.97
CA TRP A 215 0.44 4.69 6.01
C TRP A 215 1.02 4.50 7.42
N ALA A 216 0.75 5.40 8.38
CA ALA A 216 1.20 5.29 9.78
C ALA A 216 0.38 4.27 10.56
N GLU A 217 -0.95 4.26 10.43
CA GLU A 217 -1.83 3.23 11.01
C GLU A 217 -1.39 1.83 10.55
N ARG A 218 -0.94 1.70 9.29
CA ARG A 218 -0.48 0.43 8.73
C ARG A 218 0.97 0.09 9.10
N ALA A 219 1.86 1.07 9.22
CA ALA A 219 3.20 0.85 9.76
C ALA A 219 3.15 0.42 11.24
N GLU A 220 2.23 0.99 12.02
CA GLU A 220 1.95 0.54 13.40
C GLU A 220 1.37 -0.88 13.43
N ALA A 221 0.46 -1.22 12.52
CA ALA A 221 -0.07 -2.58 12.39
C ALA A 221 1.01 -3.61 11.98
N ALA A 222 1.91 -3.24 11.06
CA ALA A 222 3.04 -4.08 10.64
C ALA A 222 4.08 -4.26 11.76
N ALA A 223 4.38 -3.20 12.52
CA ALA A 223 5.23 -3.26 13.71
C ALA A 223 4.59 -4.11 14.83
N ALA A 224 3.27 -4.02 15.01
CA ALA A 224 2.53 -4.85 15.96
C ALA A 224 2.51 -6.33 15.56
N ALA A 225 2.37 -6.65 14.27
CA ALA A 225 2.43 -8.01 13.74
C ALA A 225 3.82 -8.64 13.92
N ALA A 226 4.89 -7.87 13.68
CA ALA A 226 6.27 -8.30 13.94
C ALA A 226 6.55 -8.53 15.44
N SER A 227 5.94 -7.73 16.31
CA SER A 227 6.05 -7.88 17.77
C SER A 227 5.29 -9.11 18.31
N ASN A 228 4.18 -9.49 17.67
CA ASN A 228 3.41 -10.70 18.03
C ASN A 228 4.07 -12.00 17.55
N GLN A 229 4.79 -12.00 16.43
CA GLN A 229 5.58 -13.18 16.02
C GLN A 229 6.72 -13.53 16.99
N PHE A 230 7.23 -12.56 17.77
CA PHE A 230 8.25 -12.83 18.79
C PHE A 230 7.68 -13.37 20.11
N LYS A 231 6.36 -13.28 20.33
CA LYS A 231 5.70 -13.78 21.56
C LYS A 231 5.11 -15.18 21.42
N ASP A 232 4.88 -15.67 20.20
CA ASP A 232 4.19 -16.94 19.97
C ASP A 232 5.14 -18.17 19.89
N ASN A 233 6.46 -17.95 19.81
CA ASN A 233 7.45 -19.04 19.84
C ASN A 233 7.82 -19.52 21.27
N GLY A 234 6.98 -19.22 22.27
CA GLY A 234 7.28 -19.41 23.69
C GLY A 234 6.30 -20.29 24.47
N LYS A 235 5.42 -21.05 23.82
CA LYS A 235 4.50 -21.97 24.51
C LYS A 235 4.32 -23.26 23.73
N ASP A 236 5.18 -24.24 24.02
CA ASP A 236 4.71 -25.60 24.32
C ASP A 236 5.88 -26.49 24.80
N LYS A 237 5.89 -26.74 26.11
CA LYS A 237 6.23 -28.04 26.73
C LYS A 237 6.03 -27.93 28.23
N LYS A 238 4.90 -28.45 28.72
CA LYS A 238 4.69 -28.72 30.15
C LYS A 238 4.12 -30.12 30.35
N GLU A 239 5.02 -31.05 30.64
CA GLU A 239 4.82 -32.28 31.41
C GLU A 239 6.24 -32.73 31.79
N LYS A 240 6.63 -33.12 33.01
CA LYS A 240 6.02 -33.44 34.29
C LYS A 240 7.11 -33.16 35.32
N SER A 241 6.77 -32.64 36.49
CA SER A 241 7.20 -33.20 37.78
C SER A 241 6.85 -32.22 38.89
N SER A 242 6.22 -32.78 39.91
CA SER A 242 5.71 -32.07 41.07
C SER A 242 6.73 -32.14 42.22
N ARG A 243 6.59 -31.17 43.12
CA ARG A 243 6.95 -31.17 44.55
C ARG A 243 8.24 -30.46 44.96
N ILE A 244 8.06 -29.77 46.10
CA ILE A 244 9.03 -29.22 47.06
C ILE A 244 9.61 -27.87 46.57
N GLY A 245 9.49 -26.75 47.26
CA GLY A 245 9.15 -26.45 48.64
C GLY A 245 9.84 -25.12 48.94
N LEU A 246 9.14 -24.17 49.57
CA LEU A 246 9.69 -22.87 49.96
C LEU A 246 11.02 -23.02 50.72
N ARG A 247 11.98 -22.11 50.51
CA ARG A 247 12.33 -21.10 51.52
C ARG A 247 13.38 -20.09 51.06
N ARG A 248 13.13 -18.89 51.59
CA ARG A 248 13.80 -17.60 51.49
C ARG A 248 15.25 -17.57 52.00
N ALA A 249 15.97 -16.60 51.42
CA ALA A 249 16.91 -15.66 52.05
C ALA A 249 18.38 -16.09 52.20
N SER A 250 19.30 -15.31 51.62
CA SER A 250 20.00 -14.22 52.34
C SER A 250 21.33 -13.82 51.67
N LYS A 251 21.38 -12.56 51.20
CA LYS A 251 22.45 -11.56 51.46
C LYS A 251 23.88 -11.78 50.88
N PRO A 252 24.71 -10.72 50.81
CA PRO A 252 25.14 -10.20 49.52
C PRO A 252 26.67 -10.21 49.28
N PHE A 253 26.99 -9.87 48.04
CA PHE A 253 28.29 -9.53 47.45
C PHE A 253 29.31 -8.90 48.42
N LYS A 254 30.50 -9.52 48.52
CA LYS A 254 31.74 -8.88 48.97
C LYS A 254 32.71 -8.81 47.79
N ARG A 255 33.29 -7.62 47.61
CA ARG A 255 34.25 -7.21 46.57
C ARG A 255 35.65 -7.19 47.18
N SER A 256 36.67 -7.71 46.49
CA SER A 256 38.10 -7.31 46.51
C SER A 256 38.89 -8.28 45.61
N LYS A 257 39.48 -7.83 44.47
CA LYS A 257 40.86 -7.29 44.30
C LYS A 257 41.97 -8.28 44.67
N THR A 258 42.74 -8.71 43.65
CA THR A 258 44.23 -8.73 43.51
C THR A 258 44.57 -9.43 42.17
N LEU A 259 45.27 -8.82 41.20
CA LEU A 259 46.72 -8.57 41.04
C LEU A 259 47.55 -9.83 40.72
N MET A 260 48.21 -9.82 39.54
CA MET A 260 49.53 -10.40 39.16
C MET A 260 49.71 -11.93 39.28
N GLU A 261 50.53 -12.67 38.52
CA GLU A 261 51.46 -12.44 37.41
C GLU A 261 51.87 -13.85 36.86
N SER A 262 52.48 -13.85 35.67
CA SER A 262 53.56 -14.77 35.20
C SER A 262 53.34 -16.28 35.14
N SER A 263 53.42 -16.86 33.93
CA SER A 263 54.68 -17.15 33.21
C SER A 263 54.40 -17.47 31.75
#